data_AF-A0A3R7GE92-F1
#
_entry.id   AF-A0A3R7GE92-F1
#
_cell.length_a   1.000
_cell.length_b   1.000
_cell.length_c   1.000
_cell.angle_alpha   90.00
_cell.angle_beta   90.00
_cell.angle_gamma   90.00
#
_symmetry.space_group_name_H-M   'P 1'
#
loop_
_entity.id
_entity.type
_entity.pdbx_description
1 polymer ?
#
loop_
_entity_poly.entity_id
_entity_poly.type
_entity_poly.pdbx_seq_one_letter_code
_entity_poly.pdbx_strand_id
1 'polypeptide(L)'
;MPQAKRKRESEGGAARDKRLADPYLLQTPPCRFSDHHRKKGKAANVLRNCADNPNCLYGLGERQKGVWQANKLIRRVFGDDPRERRRGFAKSGGKMPCGLRNLGATCYLNSMLQCLFVNLPFRRAVYEWEPKEQSVNKEQELQMRALQKLFAQMQLG
;
A
#
# COMPACT_ATOMS: atom_id res chain seq x y z
N MET A 1 13.77 -29.84 -1.13
CA MET A 1 14.00 -28.47 -0.60
C MET A 1 13.17 -28.31 0.65
N PRO A 2 13.75 -28.22 1.87
CA PRO A 2 12.93 -28.02 3.05
C PRO A 2 12.42 -26.57 3.07
N GLN A 3 11.10 -26.41 3.06
CA GLN A 3 10.46 -25.13 3.30
C GLN A 3 10.83 -24.67 4.71
N ALA A 4 11.60 -23.59 4.81
CA ALA A 4 11.83 -22.93 6.08
C ALA A 4 10.50 -22.34 6.57
N LYS A 5 9.76 -23.12 7.36
CA LYS A 5 8.64 -22.64 8.16
C LYS A 5 9.19 -21.50 9.01
N ARG A 6 8.72 -20.27 8.78
CA ARG A 6 9.04 -19.13 9.65
C ARG A 6 8.57 -19.49 11.06
N LYS A 7 9.51 -19.92 11.91
CA LYS A 7 9.24 -20.25 13.31
C LYS A 7 8.81 -18.95 13.97
N ARG A 8 7.54 -18.88 14.36
CA ARG A 8 7.02 -17.78 15.18
C ARG A 8 7.64 -18.01 16.55
N GLU A 9 8.77 -17.38 16.83
CA GLU A 9 9.42 -17.49 18.14
C GLU A 9 8.44 -16.95 19.19
N SER A 10 8.11 -17.82 20.14
CA SER A 10 7.36 -17.48 21.34
C SER A 10 8.31 -16.83 22.33
N GLU A 11 8.70 -15.59 22.07
CA GLU A 11 9.40 -14.79 23.08
C GLU A 11 8.38 -13.96 23.87
N GLY A 12 8.51 -14.04 25.19
CA GLY A 12 7.47 -13.74 26.15
C GLY A 12 7.08 -12.26 26.28
N GLY A 13 5.88 -12.08 26.83
CA GLY A 13 5.43 -10.96 27.66
C GLY A 13 5.41 -9.54 27.09
N ALA A 14 6.48 -9.05 26.47
CA ALA A 14 6.67 -7.62 26.21
C ALA A 14 6.76 -7.25 24.71
N ALA A 15 6.96 -8.23 23.81
CA ALA A 15 7.13 -7.96 22.37
C ALA A 15 5.82 -7.95 21.55
N ARG A 16 4.69 -8.36 22.15
CA ARG A 16 3.39 -8.46 21.44
C ARG A 16 2.79 -7.11 21.06
N ASP A 17 3.20 -6.02 21.69
CA ASP A 17 2.51 -4.73 21.57
C ASP A 17 3.02 -3.85 20.40
N LYS A 18 4.30 -3.97 20.03
CA LYS A 18 4.91 -3.10 18.99
C LYS A 18 4.35 -3.35 17.59
N ARG A 19 3.94 -4.59 17.27
CA ARG A 19 3.31 -4.93 15.99
C ARG A 19 1.83 -4.52 15.93
N LEU A 20 1.16 -4.29 17.06
CA LEU A 20 -0.19 -3.75 17.08
C LEU A 20 -0.19 -2.23 16.88
N ALA A 21 0.84 -1.55 17.40
CA ALA A 21 1.02 -0.11 17.21
C ALA A 21 1.32 0.29 15.76
N ASP A 22 2.05 -0.56 15.02
CA ASP A 22 2.34 -0.36 13.59
C ASP A 22 2.30 -1.70 12.82
N PRO A 23 1.10 -2.23 12.56
CA PRO A 23 0.92 -3.56 11.94
C PRO A 23 1.47 -3.65 10.53
N TYR A 24 1.67 -2.50 9.88
CA TYR A 24 2.20 -2.39 8.53
C TYR A 24 3.63 -1.86 8.50
N LEU A 25 4.24 -1.59 9.66
CA LEU A 25 5.60 -1.09 9.80
C LEU A 25 5.85 0.19 8.98
N LEU A 26 4.86 1.09 8.92
CA LEU A 26 4.90 2.37 8.23
C LEU A 26 5.94 3.34 8.81
N GLN A 27 6.20 3.25 10.11
CA GLN A 27 7.19 4.07 10.82
C GLN A 27 8.59 3.45 10.79
N THR A 28 8.71 2.20 10.34
CA THR A 28 10.00 1.52 10.27
C THR A 28 10.80 2.07 9.08
N PRO A 29 11.96 2.71 9.30
CA PRO A 29 12.73 3.26 8.21
C PRO A 29 13.30 2.14 7.31
N PRO A 30 13.44 2.38 6.00
CA PRO A 30 14.14 1.45 5.12
C PRO A 30 15.61 1.32 5.54
N CYS A 31 16.21 0.16 5.29
CA CYS A 31 17.65 -0.03 5.53
C CYS A 31 18.47 1.00 4.76
N ARG A 32 19.53 1.50 5.39
CA ARG A 32 20.52 2.35 4.73
C ARG A 32 21.54 1.49 4.01
N PHE A 33 22.23 2.11 3.05
CA PHE A 33 23.27 1.44 2.27
C PHE A 33 24.41 0.93 3.16
N SER A 34 24.78 1.72 4.19
CA SER A 34 25.74 1.38 5.25
C SER A 34 25.46 0.03 5.92
N ASP A 35 24.19 -0.31 6.06
CA ASP A 35 23.74 -1.47 6.84
C ASP A 35 24.04 -2.79 6.11
N HIS A 36 24.30 -2.72 4.79
CA HIS A 36 24.52 -3.86 3.90
C HIS A 36 25.96 -3.95 3.34
N HIS A 37 26.84 -3.00 3.67
CA HIS A 37 28.20 -2.94 3.09
C HIS A 37 29.21 -3.95 3.63
N ARG A 38 28.86 -4.75 4.63
CA ARG A 38 29.86 -5.46 5.44
C ARG A 38 30.32 -6.83 4.94
N LYS A 39 29.94 -7.32 3.76
CA LYS A 39 30.43 -8.62 3.27
C LYS A 39 31.28 -8.52 2.02
N LYS A 40 32.58 -8.22 2.20
CA LYS A 40 33.64 -8.59 1.25
C LYS A 40 33.91 -10.10 1.38
N GLY A 41 33.16 -10.91 0.65
CA GLY A 41 33.38 -12.35 0.56
C GLY A 41 32.76 -12.92 -0.72
N LYS A 42 33.27 -14.05 -1.21
CA LYS A 42 32.87 -14.66 -2.51
C LYS A 42 31.36 -15.00 -2.62
N ALA A 43 30.60 -14.94 -1.52
CA ALA A 43 29.14 -15.07 -1.47
C ALA A 43 28.36 -13.74 -1.54
N ALA A 44 29.03 -12.61 -1.79
CA ALA A 44 28.43 -11.27 -1.88
C ALA A 44 27.50 -11.05 -3.09
N ASN A 45 27.39 -12.03 -3.99
CA ASN A 45 26.59 -11.93 -5.20
C ASN A 45 25.08 -12.10 -4.97
N VAL A 46 24.65 -12.51 -3.78
CA VAL A 46 23.22 -12.64 -3.43
C VAL A 46 22.95 -11.81 -2.18
N LEU A 47 22.74 -10.49 -2.37
CA LEU A 47 22.11 -9.67 -1.35
C LEU A 47 20.69 -10.21 -1.13
N ARG A 48 20.33 -10.41 0.14
CA ARG A 48 18.98 -10.77 0.58
C ARG A 48 18.43 -9.64 1.41
N ASN A 49 17.11 -9.48 1.41
CA ASN A 49 16.45 -8.56 2.34
C ASN A 49 16.68 -9.03 3.78
N CYS A 50 16.81 -8.08 4.71
CA CYS A 50 16.85 -8.37 6.14
C CYS A 50 15.57 -9.14 6.53
N ALA A 51 15.71 -10.23 7.30
CA ALA A 51 14.56 -10.96 7.80
C ALA A 51 13.70 -10.10 8.75
N ASP A 52 14.36 -9.20 9.48
CA ASP A 52 13.76 -8.40 10.55
C ASP A 52 13.29 -7.01 10.09
N ASN A 53 13.59 -6.62 8.84
CA ASN A 53 13.11 -5.36 8.27
C ASN A 53 12.37 -5.61 6.94
N PRO A 54 11.02 -5.61 6.95
CA PRO A 54 10.24 -5.79 5.73
C PRO A 54 10.36 -4.62 4.75
N ASN A 55 10.89 -3.46 5.18
CA ASN A 55 11.20 -2.32 4.32
C ASN A 55 12.63 -2.38 3.72
N CYS A 56 13.36 -3.48 3.92
CA CYS A 56 14.64 -3.70 3.25
C CYS A 56 14.41 -4.06 1.77
N LEU A 57 15.00 -3.29 0.84
CA LEU A 57 14.83 -3.46 -0.61
C LEU A 57 16.09 -3.95 -1.34
N TYR A 58 17.19 -4.21 -0.64
CA TYR A 58 18.50 -4.55 -1.26
C TYR A 58 18.59 -5.96 -1.86
N GLY A 59 17.64 -6.83 -1.53
CA GLY A 59 17.58 -8.22 -1.97
C GLY A 59 16.59 -8.49 -3.10
N LEU A 60 16.18 -7.46 -3.85
CA LEU A 60 15.21 -7.59 -4.95
C LEU A 60 15.80 -8.16 -6.26
N GLY A 61 17.06 -8.62 -6.24
CA GLY A 61 17.73 -9.18 -7.42
C GLY A 61 18.50 -8.16 -8.25
N GLU A 62 18.62 -6.92 -7.79
CA GLU A 62 19.36 -5.80 -8.41
C GLU A 62 20.83 -6.09 -8.74
N ARG A 63 21.43 -7.10 -8.09
CA ARG A 63 22.82 -7.57 -8.35
C ARG A 63 22.91 -8.99 -8.91
N GLN A 64 21.79 -9.66 -9.12
CA GLN A 64 21.76 -11.00 -9.71
C GLN A 64 21.85 -10.92 -11.23
N LYS A 65 22.46 -11.92 -11.88
CA LYS A 65 22.52 -12.01 -13.35
C LYS A 65 21.19 -12.57 -13.92
N GLY A 66 20.71 -12.06 -15.05
CA GLY A 66 19.45 -12.47 -15.69
C GLY A 66 18.45 -11.33 -15.94
N VAL A 67 17.19 -11.66 -16.26
CA VAL A 67 16.11 -10.70 -16.61
C VAL A 67 15.92 -9.61 -15.54
N TRP A 68 16.25 -9.91 -14.29
CA TRP A 68 16.19 -9.01 -13.13
C TRP A 68 17.44 -8.15 -12.89
N GLN A 69 18.48 -8.23 -13.74
CA GLN A 69 19.65 -7.30 -13.75
C GLN A 69 19.25 -5.83 -13.94
N ALA A 70 17.98 -5.60 -14.22
CA ALA A 70 17.51 -4.39 -14.83
C ALA A 70 17.11 -3.35 -13.78
N ASN A 71 18.14 -2.83 -13.10
CA ASN A 71 18.16 -1.40 -12.76
C ASN A 71 17.75 -0.57 -13.99
N LYS A 72 18.01 -1.03 -15.22
CA LYS A 72 17.55 -0.40 -16.46
C LYS A 72 16.06 -0.55 -16.75
N LEU A 73 15.39 -1.66 -16.42
CA LEU A 73 14.01 -1.90 -16.87
C LEU A 73 13.01 -1.40 -15.83
N ILE A 74 13.25 -1.61 -14.54
CA ILE A 74 12.42 -1.01 -13.48
C ILE A 74 12.53 0.51 -13.54
N ARG A 75 13.73 1.08 -13.64
CA ARG A 75 13.93 2.54 -13.69
C ARG A 75 13.42 3.16 -15.00
N ARG A 76 13.53 2.45 -16.14
CA ARG A 76 12.89 2.86 -17.41
C ARG A 76 11.36 2.79 -17.35
N VAL A 77 10.80 1.73 -16.76
CA VAL A 77 9.35 1.50 -16.70
C VAL A 77 8.69 2.29 -15.58
N PHE A 78 9.40 2.60 -14.49
CA PHE A 78 8.90 3.22 -13.26
C PHE A 78 9.50 4.60 -12.90
N GLY A 79 10.58 5.06 -13.53
CA GLY A 79 11.25 6.33 -13.20
C GLY A 79 12.18 6.21 -11.98
N ASP A 80 12.79 7.35 -11.62
CA ASP A 80 13.75 7.44 -10.51
C ASP A 80 13.04 7.62 -9.17
N ASP A 81 11.99 8.43 -9.13
CA ASP A 81 11.13 8.62 -7.95
C ASP A 81 9.67 8.27 -8.31
N PRO A 82 9.02 7.30 -7.61
CA PRO A 82 7.60 7.00 -7.80
C PRO A 82 6.67 8.21 -7.64
N ARG A 83 7.10 9.26 -6.92
CA ARG A 83 6.35 10.52 -6.78
C ARG A 83 6.27 11.30 -8.10
N GLU A 84 7.21 11.10 -9.01
CA GLU A 84 7.17 11.70 -10.36
C GLU A 84 6.05 11.12 -11.23
N ARG A 85 5.51 9.95 -10.86
CA ARG A 85 4.31 9.36 -11.48
C ARG A 85 3.01 9.82 -10.86
N ARG A 86 3.06 10.72 -9.87
CA ARG A 86 1.84 11.38 -9.39
C ARG A 86 1.24 12.06 -10.61
N ARG A 87 0.09 11.55 -11.02
CA ARG A 87 -0.62 12.10 -12.16
C ARG A 87 -0.89 13.59 -11.82
N GLY A 88 -0.40 14.50 -12.66
CA GLY A 88 -0.56 15.94 -12.45
C GLY A 88 -2.01 16.39 -12.64
N PHE A 89 -2.30 17.69 -12.44
CA PHE A 89 -3.60 18.25 -12.81
C PHE A 89 -3.92 17.89 -14.27
N ALA A 90 -5.18 17.50 -14.54
CA ALA A 90 -5.57 17.11 -15.88
C ALA A 90 -5.26 18.27 -16.84
N LYS A 91 -4.63 17.97 -17.98
CA LYS A 91 -4.27 18.96 -19.02
C LYS A 91 -5.48 19.77 -19.53
N SER A 92 -6.70 19.31 -19.24
CA SER A 92 -7.99 19.91 -19.57
C SER A 92 -8.61 20.76 -18.45
N GLY A 93 -7.90 21.04 -17.35
CA GLY A 93 -8.43 21.88 -16.25
C GLY A 93 -9.46 21.18 -15.34
N GLY A 94 -9.76 19.90 -15.59
CA GLY A 94 -10.64 19.10 -14.73
C GLY A 94 -9.94 18.57 -13.47
N LYS A 95 -10.71 18.36 -12.39
CA LYS A 95 -10.21 17.61 -11.23
C LYS A 95 -9.88 16.18 -11.67
N MET A 96 -8.64 15.76 -11.42
CA MET A 96 -8.21 14.45 -11.81
C MET A 96 -8.75 13.38 -10.84
N PRO A 97 -9.20 12.22 -11.33
CA PRO A 97 -9.67 11.15 -10.45
C PRO A 97 -8.60 10.72 -9.45
N CYS A 98 -8.96 10.68 -8.16
CA CYS A 98 -8.07 10.21 -7.10
C CYS A 98 -8.02 8.66 -7.10
N GLY A 99 -6.93 8.11 -6.57
CA GLY A 99 -6.82 6.67 -6.29
C GLY A 99 -7.29 6.33 -4.89
N LEU A 100 -7.60 5.05 -4.64
CA LEU A 100 -7.83 4.51 -3.30
C LEU A 100 -6.62 3.67 -2.86
N ARG A 101 -6.11 3.92 -1.65
CA ARG A 101 -4.97 3.18 -1.10
C ARG A 101 -5.40 1.74 -0.81
N ASN A 102 -4.59 0.77 -1.24
CA ASN A 102 -4.78 -0.63 -0.89
C ASN A 102 -4.22 -0.88 0.53
N LEU A 103 -5.06 -1.35 1.43
CA LEU A 103 -4.72 -1.67 2.83
C LEU A 103 -4.26 -3.12 3.03
N GLY A 104 -4.03 -3.84 1.93
CA GLY A 104 -3.76 -5.28 1.88
C GLY A 104 -5.03 -6.04 1.52
N ALA A 105 -4.98 -6.83 0.44
CA ALA A 105 -6.12 -7.61 -0.08
C ALA A 105 -7.44 -6.84 -0.27
N THR A 106 -7.41 -5.51 -0.39
CA THR A 106 -8.61 -4.65 -0.53
C THR A 106 -8.78 -4.07 -1.93
N CYS A 107 -7.95 -4.48 -2.89
CA CYS A 107 -8.04 -4.00 -4.27
C CYS A 107 -9.40 -4.31 -4.93
N TYR A 108 -10.05 -5.43 -4.58
CA TYR A 108 -11.37 -5.78 -5.08
C TYR A 108 -12.42 -4.72 -4.69
N LEU A 109 -12.40 -4.29 -3.42
CA LEU A 109 -13.29 -3.26 -2.90
C LEU A 109 -12.96 -1.90 -3.51
N ASN A 110 -11.67 -1.55 -3.62
CA ASN A 110 -11.24 -0.29 -4.22
C ASN A 110 -11.74 -0.16 -5.67
N SER A 111 -11.61 -1.21 -6.47
CA SER A 111 -12.10 -1.22 -7.85
C SER A 111 -13.62 -1.09 -7.91
N MET A 112 -14.35 -1.79 -7.05
CA MET A 112 -15.81 -1.68 -6.96
C MET A 112 -16.26 -0.26 -6.59
N LEU A 113 -15.64 0.35 -5.58
CA LEU A 113 -15.96 1.71 -5.13
C LEU A 113 -15.69 2.76 -6.22
N GLN A 114 -14.61 2.59 -7.00
CA GLN A 114 -14.32 3.46 -8.13
C GLN A 114 -15.39 3.34 -9.23
N CYS A 115 -15.85 2.12 -9.55
CA CYS A 115 -16.94 1.91 -10.51
C CYS A 115 -18.27 2.51 -10.04
N LEU A 116 -18.61 2.35 -8.76
CA LEU A 116 -19.81 2.94 -8.17
C LEU A 116 -19.73 4.47 -8.14
N PHE A 117 -18.57 5.01 -7.79
CA PHE A 117 -18.36 6.45 -7.74
C PHE A 117 -18.62 7.08 -9.11
N VAL A 118 -18.05 6.55 -10.21
CA VAL A 118 -18.24 7.13 -11.56
C VAL A 118 -19.69 7.11 -12.06
N ASN A 119 -20.56 6.29 -11.47
CA ASN A 119 -22.00 6.34 -11.73
C ASN A 119 -22.61 7.59 -11.05
N LEU A 120 -22.87 8.64 -11.83
CA LEU A 120 -23.35 9.93 -11.31
C LEU A 120 -24.70 9.84 -10.57
N PRO A 121 -25.73 9.13 -11.07
CA PRO A 121 -26.96 8.91 -10.31
C PRO A 121 -26.72 8.25 -8.95
N PHE A 122 -25.92 7.18 -8.91
CA PHE A 122 -25.60 6.49 -7.66
C PHE A 122 -24.85 7.41 -6.68
N ARG A 123 -23.86 8.15 -7.17
CA ARG A 123 -23.11 9.12 -6.36
C ARG A 123 -24.02 10.16 -5.72
N ARG A 124 -24.97 10.71 -6.48
CA ARG A 124 -25.97 11.67 -5.97
C ARG A 124 -26.85 11.03 -4.89
N ALA A 125 -27.37 9.83 -5.15
CA ALA A 125 -28.17 9.09 -4.18
C ALA A 125 -27.41 8.83 -2.87
N VAL A 126 -26.10 8.55 -2.94
CA VAL A 126 -25.26 8.41 -1.73
C VAL A 126 -25.16 9.73 -0.97
N TYR A 127 -24.98 10.87 -1.64
CA TYR A 127 -24.90 12.18 -0.98
C TYR A 127 -26.24 12.61 -0.36
N GLU A 128 -27.35 12.32 -1.02
CA GLU A 128 -28.71 12.65 -0.57
C GLU A 128 -29.25 11.69 0.49
N TRP A 129 -28.56 10.56 0.72
CA TRP A 129 -29.00 9.58 1.70
C TRP A 129 -28.95 10.14 3.13
N GLU A 130 -30.09 10.04 3.82
CA GLU A 130 -30.24 10.37 5.23
C GLU A 130 -30.90 9.21 6.00
N PRO A 131 -30.50 8.94 7.25
CA PRO A 131 -31.13 7.91 8.06
C PRO A 131 -32.57 8.32 8.38
N LYS A 132 -33.55 7.49 8.00
CA LYS A 132 -34.94 7.67 8.46
C LYS A 132 -35.05 7.20 9.91
N GLU A 133 -35.67 8.03 10.75
CA GLU A 133 -35.63 8.00 12.23
C GLU A 133 -35.99 6.67 12.92
N GLN A 134 -36.49 5.65 12.22
CA GLN A 134 -37.12 4.48 12.86
C GLN A 134 -36.62 3.09 12.39
N SER A 135 -35.74 2.96 11.39
CA SER A 135 -35.47 1.61 10.83
C SER A 135 -34.03 1.29 10.42
N VAL A 136 -33.06 2.20 10.60
CA VAL A 136 -31.67 1.93 10.17
C VAL A 136 -30.83 1.45 11.34
N ASN A 137 -30.20 0.28 11.19
CA ASN A 137 -29.20 -0.22 12.14
C ASN A 137 -28.05 0.81 12.24
N LYS A 138 -27.63 1.16 13.47
CA LYS A 138 -26.51 2.08 13.74
C LYS A 138 -25.25 1.72 12.94
N GLU A 139 -24.97 0.44 12.73
CA GLU A 139 -23.83 0.00 11.93
C GLU A 139 -23.96 0.38 10.45
N GLN A 140 -25.14 0.18 9.86
CA GLN A 140 -25.42 0.57 8.48
C GLN A 140 -25.35 2.08 8.30
N GLU A 141 -25.82 2.84 9.28
CA GLU A 141 -25.69 4.30 9.28
C GLU A 141 -24.21 4.73 9.28
N LEU A 142 -23.38 4.11 10.12
CA LEU A 142 -21.93 4.38 10.15
C LEU A 142 -21.27 4.04 8.81
N GLN A 143 -21.64 2.92 8.20
CA GLN A 143 -21.14 2.50 6.88
C GLN A 143 -21.52 3.50 5.79
N MET A 144 -22.78 3.97 5.78
CA MET A 144 -23.25 4.98 4.82
C MET A 144 -22.53 6.32 5.01
N ARG A 145 -22.33 6.77 6.25
CA ARG A 145 -21.56 7.98 6.55
C ARG A 145 -20.10 7.84 6.13
N ALA A 146 -19.49 6.67 6.29
CA ALA A 146 -18.14 6.40 5.79
C ALA A 146 -18.06 6.47 4.27
N LEU A 147 -19.05 5.90 3.56
CA LEU A 147 -19.14 5.95 2.10
C LEU A 147 -19.32 7.39 1.58
N GLN A 148 -20.18 8.18 2.21
CA GLN A 148 -20.38 9.60 1.88
C GLN A 148 -19.09 10.40 2.02
N LYS A 149 -18.39 10.25 3.16
CA LYS A 149 -17.09 10.90 3.39
C LYS A 149 -16.06 10.49 2.34
N LEU A 150 -15.99 9.20 2.02
CA LEU A 150 -15.08 8.69 1.00
C LEU A 150 -15.38 9.31 -0.37
N PHE A 151 -16.64 9.31 -0.80
CA PHE A 151 -17.03 9.89 -2.08
C PHE A 151 -16.79 11.40 -2.14
N ALA A 152 -16.96 12.12 -1.03
CA ALA A 152 -16.63 13.54 -0.95
C ALA A 152 -15.12 13.77 -1.15
N GLN A 153 -14.27 12.98 -0.48
CA GLN A 153 -12.82 13.03 -0.69
C GLN A 153 -12.45 12.73 -2.15
N MET A 154 -13.06 11.70 -2.75
CA MET A 154 -12.80 11.36 -4.16
C MET A 154 -13.19 12.46 -5.15
N GLN A 155 -14.24 13.23 -4.85
CA GLN A 155 -14.69 14.37 -5.66
C GLN A 155 -13.77 15.59 -5.52
N LEU A 156 -13.20 15.79 -4.32
CA LEU A 156 -12.38 16.95 -4.02
C LEU A 156 -10.92 16.78 -4.45
N GLY A 157 -10.40 15.55 -4.46
CA GLY A 157 -9.03 15.22 -4.84
C GLY A 157 -8.10 15.19 -3.65
#